data_AF-A0A7J6J787-F1
#
_entry.id   AF-A0A7J6J787-F1
#
_cell.length_a   1.000
_cell.length_b   1.000
_cell.length_c   1.000
_cell.angle_alpha   90.00
_cell.angle_beta   90.00
_cell.angle_gamma   90.00
#
_symmetry.space_group_name_H-M   'P 1'
#
loop_
_entity.id
_entity.type
_entity.pdbx_description
1 polymer ?
#
loop_
_entity_poly.entity_id
_entity_poly.type
_entity_poly.pdbx_seq_one_letter_code
_entity_poly.pdbx_strand_id
1 'polypeptide(L)'
;MTLYPYEPDRPHGSGQYHFNPLPKDLPKDHIRNFNTNGDYKHTKAKIEIREIIRQGVNRNSQIFRCLVLKPPKEERPAALQEPLPPFRDEHGGVLPGQLVAKVFDVHYYPIDFCAPWPNEEEADGNHCREHAVYAHYRRNGKTGHPHIIPQFYGSWVSKIYCGHDENNQPMFRYVGLILIEYINGYSVENMCFRERFPGRKSDYFGPLEPIRGEFHFWNQRRQGNRDDNVTKVRFDKKTRQYVVKEMIHGVVVGMHLGVEHQECEPWNLFVTMQNGLNTLE
;
A
#
# COMPACT_ATOMS: atom_id res chain seq x y z
N MET A 1 -5.46 -8.19 13.49
CA MET A 1 -5.09 -9.09 12.39
C MET A 1 -3.71 -9.69 12.63
N THR A 2 -3.54 -10.99 12.41
CA THR A 2 -2.23 -11.67 12.50
C THR A 2 -1.66 -11.80 11.10
N LEU A 3 -0.37 -11.52 10.96
CA LEU A 3 0.34 -11.56 9.69
C LEU A 3 1.38 -12.66 9.70
N TYR A 4 1.38 -13.46 8.64
CA TYR A 4 2.35 -14.51 8.38
C TYR A 4 3.27 -14.04 7.25
N PRO A 5 4.59 -14.19 7.37
CA PRO A 5 5.51 -13.80 6.31
C PRO A 5 5.19 -14.60 5.05
N TYR A 6 5.22 -13.92 3.90
CA TYR A 6 4.94 -14.54 2.62
C TYR A 6 5.85 -13.94 1.55
N GLU A 7 6.34 -14.81 0.67
CA GLU A 7 7.08 -14.44 -0.53
C GLU A 7 6.24 -14.88 -1.74
N PRO A 8 5.57 -13.93 -2.41
CA PRO A 8 4.83 -14.20 -3.63
C PRO A 8 5.71 -14.77 -4.73
N ASP A 9 5.08 -15.43 -5.69
CA ASP A 9 5.76 -15.94 -6.89
C ASP A 9 6.24 -14.77 -7.78
N ARG A 10 6.97 -15.10 -8.84
CA ARG A 10 7.39 -14.15 -9.88
C ARG A 10 6.17 -13.44 -10.49
N PRO A 11 6.34 -12.17 -10.96
CA PRO A 11 5.27 -11.44 -11.62
C PRO A 11 4.75 -12.21 -12.84
N HIS A 12 3.43 -12.31 -12.96
CA HIS A 12 2.73 -13.07 -14.01
C HIS A 12 1.36 -12.45 -14.30
N GLY A 13 0.66 -12.95 -15.33
CA GLY A 13 -0.76 -12.64 -15.59
C GLY A 13 -1.03 -11.27 -16.22
N SER A 14 -0.08 -10.68 -16.96
CA SER A 14 -0.29 -9.45 -17.75
C SER A 14 0.35 -9.60 -19.13
N GLY A 15 0.06 -8.72 -20.09
CA GLY A 15 0.63 -8.83 -21.45
C GLY A 15 2.17 -8.81 -21.52
N GLN A 16 2.85 -8.33 -20.48
CA GLN A 16 4.31 -8.29 -20.37
C GLN A 16 4.91 -9.52 -19.66
N TYR A 17 4.10 -10.31 -18.95
CA TYR A 17 4.56 -11.47 -18.18
C TYR A 17 3.86 -12.75 -18.66
N HIS A 18 4.57 -13.87 -18.59
CA HIS A 18 3.96 -15.15 -18.91
C HIS A 18 2.74 -15.42 -18.03
N PHE A 19 1.74 -16.07 -18.63
CA PHE A 19 0.61 -16.61 -17.88
C PHE A 19 1.10 -17.76 -16.98
N ASN A 20 0.71 -17.74 -15.71
CA ASN A 20 1.11 -18.71 -14.69
C ASN A 20 -0.13 -19.05 -13.86
N PRO A 21 -0.96 -20.02 -14.31
CA PRO A 21 -2.21 -20.35 -13.66
C PRO A 21 -1.98 -20.86 -12.23
N LEU A 22 -3.03 -20.80 -11.41
CA LEU A 22 -2.96 -21.36 -10.06
C LEU A 22 -2.74 -22.88 -10.10
N PRO A 23 -2.01 -23.46 -9.13
CA PRO A 23 -1.85 -24.91 -9.03
C PRO A 23 -3.21 -25.61 -8.96
N LYS A 24 -3.39 -26.69 -9.73
CA LYS A 24 -4.68 -27.42 -9.80
C LYS A 24 -5.09 -28.05 -8.46
N ASP A 25 -4.12 -28.31 -7.60
CA ASP A 25 -4.25 -28.87 -6.28
C ASP A 25 -4.34 -27.79 -5.18
N LEU A 26 -4.28 -26.51 -5.52
CA LEU A 26 -4.45 -25.42 -4.56
C LEU A 26 -5.87 -25.44 -4.01
N PRO A 27 -6.08 -25.62 -2.70
CA PRO A 27 -7.42 -25.62 -2.14
C PRO A 27 -8.08 -24.25 -2.32
N LYS A 28 -9.41 -24.24 -2.41
CA LYS A 28 -10.18 -22.99 -2.44
C LYS A 28 -9.81 -22.09 -1.26
N ASP A 29 -9.80 -20.78 -1.48
CA ASP A 29 -9.50 -19.77 -0.46
C ASP A 29 -8.08 -19.82 0.12
N HIS A 30 -7.17 -20.54 -0.55
CA HIS A 30 -5.75 -20.56 -0.24
C HIS A 30 -4.94 -19.70 -1.21
N ILE A 31 -3.72 -19.38 -0.79
CA ILE A 31 -2.76 -18.60 -1.56
C ILE A 31 -1.66 -19.54 -2.02
N ARG A 32 -1.23 -19.41 -3.29
CA ARG A 32 -0.14 -20.23 -3.82
C ARG A 32 1.11 -20.12 -2.95
N ASN A 33 1.90 -21.17 -2.89
CA ASN A 33 3.19 -21.20 -2.18
C ASN A 33 3.13 -20.83 -0.67
N PHE A 34 1.94 -20.59 -0.09
CA PHE A 34 1.80 -20.31 1.33
C PHE A 34 1.61 -21.61 2.12
N ASN A 35 2.60 -21.95 2.95
CA ASN A 35 2.52 -23.13 3.80
C ASN A 35 1.63 -22.85 5.03
N THR A 36 0.39 -23.34 5.02
CA THR A 36 -0.56 -23.16 6.14
C THR A 36 -0.13 -23.86 7.42
N ASN A 37 0.76 -24.85 7.33
CA ASN A 37 1.28 -25.64 8.44
C ASN A 37 2.71 -25.23 8.86
N GLY A 38 3.23 -24.12 8.32
CA GLY A 38 4.56 -23.61 8.67
C GLY A 38 4.66 -23.15 10.14
N ASP A 39 5.85 -23.26 10.73
CA ASP A 39 6.13 -22.67 12.05
C ASP A 39 6.42 -21.17 11.91
N TYR A 40 5.43 -20.36 12.26
CA TYR A 40 5.52 -18.90 12.23
C TYR A 40 5.58 -18.29 13.64
N LYS A 41 5.91 -19.07 14.68
CA LYS A 41 5.85 -18.60 16.07
C LYS A 41 6.72 -17.36 16.32
N HIS A 42 7.86 -17.27 15.64
CA HIS A 42 8.85 -16.20 15.79
C HIS A 42 8.80 -15.15 14.67
N THR A 43 8.22 -15.49 13.51
CA THR A 43 8.22 -14.64 12.31
C THR A 43 6.88 -13.95 12.03
N LYS A 44 5.81 -14.29 12.77
CA LYS A 44 4.52 -13.62 12.64
C LYS A 44 4.50 -12.22 13.27
N ALA A 45 3.71 -11.33 12.69
CA ALA A 45 3.43 -10.01 13.24
C ALA A 45 1.94 -9.87 13.62
N LYS A 46 1.61 -8.87 14.43
CA LYS A 46 0.23 -8.49 14.74
C LYS A 46 0.01 -7.03 14.45
N ILE A 47 -1.03 -6.74 13.68
CA ILE A 47 -1.45 -5.38 13.37
C ILE A 47 -2.92 -5.16 13.73
N GLU A 48 -3.31 -3.92 13.91
CA GLU A 48 -4.68 -3.47 14.13
C GLU A 48 -5.10 -2.57 12.97
N ILE A 49 -6.27 -2.84 12.38
CA ILE A 49 -6.84 -1.95 11.37
C ILE A 49 -7.46 -0.77 12.12
N ARG A 50 -6.97 0.43 11.85
CA ARG A 50 -7.45 1.67 12.48
C ARG A 50 -8.46 2.41 11.64
N GLU A 51 -8.30 2.34 10.32
CA GLU A 51 -9.11 3.11 9.39
C GLU A 51 -9.22 2.35 8.07
N ILE A 52 -10.39 2.43 7.46
CA ILE A 52 -10.66 1.91 6.13
C ILE A 52 -10.42 3.06 5.15
N ILE A 53 -9.30 3.02 4.42
CA ILE A 53 -8.97 4.04 3.41
C ILE A 53 -9.78 3.76 2.15
N ARG A 54 -9.84 2.50 1.72
CA ARG A 54 -10.60 2.06 0.55
C ARG A 54 -11.09 0.63 0.75
N GLN A 55 -12.40 0.44 0.74
CA GLN A 55 -13.02 -0.88 0.76
C GLN A 55 -14.25 -0.92 -0.15
N GLY A 56 -14.56 -2.09 -0.70
CA GLY A 56 -15.76 -2.31 -1.49
C GLY A 56 -15.59 -3.43 -2.52
N VAL A 57 -16.73 -3.94 -3.00
CA VAL A 57 -16.80 -4.87 -4.13
C VAL A 57 -16.38 -4.17 -5.42
N ASN A 58 -16.00 -4.95 -6.43
CA ASN A 58 -15.49 -4.45 -7.72
C ASN A 58 -14.22 -3.59 -7.55
N ARG A 59 -13.31 -4.04 -6.69
CA ARG A 59 -12.01 -3.38 -6.46
C ARG A 59 -10.89 -4.41 -6.44
N ASN A 60 -9.80 -4.12 -7.17
CA ASN A 60 -8.63 -5.00 -7.26
C ASN A 60 -7.84 -5.05 -5.94
N SER A 61 -8.00 -4.07 -5.05
CA SER A 61 -7.41 -4.13 -3.71
C SER A 61 -8.15 -3.28 -2.69
N GLN A 62 -8.19 -3.80 -1.46
CA GLN A 62 -8.68 -3.10 -0.28
C GLN A 62 -7.49 -2.42 0.41
N ILE A 63 -7.67 -1.19 0.88
CA ILE A 63 -6.60 -0.40 1.51
C ILE A 63 -7.03 -0.03 2.92
N PHE A 64 -6.20 -0.40 3.90
CA PHE A 64 -6.42 -0.14 5.31
C PHE A 64 -5.24 0.59 5.92
N ARG A 65 -5.52 1.58 6.78
CA ARG A 65 -4.50 2.12 7.69
C ARG A 65 -4.38 1.19 8.87
N CYS A 66 -3.17 0.82 9.21
CA CYS A 66 -2.87 -0.18 10.21
C CYS A 66 -1.87 0.33 11.24
N LEU A 67 -2.01 -0.18 12.46
CA LEU A 67 -1.08 0.03 13.56
C LEU A 67 -0.34 -1.27 13.85
N VAL A 68 0.98 -1.25 13.96
CA VAL A 68 1.72 -2.43 14.41
C VAL A 68 1.58 -2.59 15.93
N LEU A 69 0.96 -3.70 16.34
CA LEU A 69 0.82 -4.07 17.75
C LEU A 69 1.99 -4.92 18.23
N LYS A 70 2.51 -5.78 17.36
CA LYS A 70 3.63 -6.66 17.65
C LYS A 70 4.44 -6.93 16.38
N PRO A 71 5.70 -6.46 16.28
CA PRO A 71 6.58 -6.86 15.19
C PRO A 71 6.99 -8.34 15.34
N PRO A 72 7.54 -8.97 14.29
CA PRO A 72 8.11 -10.30 14.41
C PRO A 72 9.30 -10.31 15.38
N LYS A 73 9.57 -11.45 16.02
CA LYS A 73 10.76 -11.62 16.86
C LYS A 73 12.02 -11.84 16.01
N GLU A 74 11.85 -12.55 14.91
CA GLU A 74 12.90 -12.85 13.94
C GLU A 74 12.56 -12.12 12.64
N GLU A 75 13.48 -11.26 12.21
CA GLU A 75 13.34 -10.50 10.99
C GLU A 75 13.78 -11.33 9.78
N ARG A 76 13.05 -11.19 8.67
CA ARG A 76 13.49 -11.69 7.37
C ARG A 76 14.70 -10.90 6.88
N PRO A 77 15.47 -11.44 5.92
CA PRO A 77 16.54 -10.70 5.27
C PRO A 77 16.09 -9.31 4.81
N ALA A 78 16.94 -8.31 4.98
CA ALA A 78 16.67 -6.91 4.61
C ALA A 78 16.31 -6.73 3.11
N ALA A 79 16.69 -7.69 2.27
CA ALA A 79 16.32 -7.71 0.85
C ALA A 79 14.83 -8.05 0.60
N LEU A 80 14.12 -8.61 1.59
CA LEU A 80 12.73 -9.06 1.50
C LEU A 80 11.75 -8.19 2.28
N GLN A 81 12.21 -7.53 3.35
CA GLN A 81 11.37 -6.63 4.14
C GLN A 81 12.20 -5.57 4.86
N GLU A 82 11.58 -4.42 5.09
CA GLU A 82 12.00 -3.49 6.14
C GLU A 82 11.52 -3.99 7.51
N PRO A 83 12.29 -3.77 8.60
CA PRO A 83 11.81 -3.99 9.96
C PRO A 83 10.47 -3.30 10.20
N LEU A 84 9.52 -4.03 10.79
CA LEU A 84 8.25 -3.43 11.18
C LEU A 84 8.47 -2.52 12.40
N PRO A 85 7.82 -1.35 12.43
CA PRO A 85 7.80 -0.51 13.64
C PRO A 85 7.16 -1.30 14.81
N PRO A 86 7.39 -0.93 16.07
CA PRO A 86 7.46 0.45 16.56
C PRO A 86 8.85 1.06 16.58
N PHE A 87 8.90 2.37 16.33
CA PHE A 87 10.09 3.17 16.58
C PHE A 87 10.12 3.58 18.05
N ARG A 88 11.31 3.62 18.64
CA ARG A 88 11.49 4.26 19.95
C ARG A 88 11.71 5.75 19.74
N ASP A 89 11.04 6.58 20.53
CA ASP A 89 11.42 7.99 20.64
C ASP A 89 12.73 8.14 21.43
N GLU A 90 13.21 9.38 21.52
CA GLU A 90 14.45 9.75 22.23
C GLU A 90 14.41 9.44 23.75
N HIS A 91 13.21 9.22 24.31
CA HIS A 91 12.98 8.85 25.71
C HIS A 91 12.69 7.35 25.89
N GLY A 92 12.82 6.55 24.82
CA GLY A 92 12.54 5.11 24.84
C GLY A 92 11.05 4.75 24.78
N GLY A 93 10.17 5.73 24.58
CA GLY A 93 8.74 5.55 24.34
C GLY A 93 8.47 4.86 23.02
N VAL A 94 7.61 3.84 23.03
CA VAL A 94 7.28 3.03 21.86
C VAL A 94 6.23 3.76 21.03
N LEU A 95 6.63 4.36 19.91
CA LEU A 95 5.71 4.99 18.96
C LEU A 95 5.25 3.94 17.94
N PRO A 96 3.95 3.65 17.89
CA PRO A 96 3.46 2.62 17.01
C PRO A 96 3.50 3.15 15.58
N GLY A 97 4.35 2.54 14.74
CA GLY A 97 4.46 2.98 13.35
C GLY A 97 3.21 2.61 12.58
N GLN A 98 2.69 3.62 11.89
CA GLN A 98 1.50 3.50 11.06
C GLN A 98 1.92 2.98 9.69
N LEU A 99 1.16 2.01 9.20
CA LEU A 99 1.38 1.36 7.93
C LEU A 99 0.10 1.39 7.11
N VAL A 100 0.23 1.16 5.82
CA VAL A 100 -0.89 0.87 4.93
C VAL A 100 -0.81 -0.59 4.52
N ALA A 101 -1.90 -1.32 4.74
CA ALA A 101 -2.09 -2.66 4.21
C ALA A 101 -2.89 -2.57 2.90
N LYS A 102 -2.25 -2.95 1.79
CA LYS A 102 -2.91 -3.21 0.51
C LYS A 102 -3.23 -4.70 0.42
N VAL A 103 -4.51 -5.04 0.41
CA VAL A 103 -5.02 -6.40 0.56
C VAL A 103 -5.65 -6.86 -0.76
N PHE A 104 -5.21 -8.01 -1.26
CA PHE A 104 -5.67 -8.64 -2.49
C PHE A 104 -6.61 -9.78 -2.12
N ASP A 105 -7.88 -9.44 -1.96
CA ASP A 105 -8.91 -10.37 -1.52
C ASP A 105 -9.86 -10.69 -2.68
N VAL A 106 -9.77 -11.91 -3.20
CA VAL A 106 -10.57 -12.39 -4.34
C VAL A 106 -12.07 -12.17 -4.16
N HIS A 107 -12.58 -12.18 -2.91
CA HIS A 107 -14.01 -12.01 -2.64
C HIS A 107 -14.52 -10.59 -2.94
N TYR A 108 -13.60 -9.62 -3.09
CA TYR A 108 -13.94 -8.23 -3.39
C TYR A 108 -13.57 -7.83 -4.83
N TYR A 109 -13.04 -8.77 -5.62
CA TYR A 109 -12.73 -8.52 -7.02
C TYR A 109 -14.01 -8.29 -7.84
N PRO A 110 -13.91 -7.55 -8.95
CA PRO A 110 -15.04 -7.38 -9.87
C PRO A 110 -15.63 -8.71 -10.31
N ILE A 111 -16.94 -8.76 -10.54
CA ILE A 111 -17.55 -9.92 -11.19
C ILE A 111 -16.89 -10.10 -12.55
N ASP A 112 -16.48 -11.33 -12.84
CA ASP A 112 -15.81 -11.77 -14.06
C ASP A 112 -16.77 -11.71 -15.28
N PHE A 113 -17.10 -10.48 -15.72
CA PHE A 113 -17.91 -10.23 -16.91
C PHE A 113 -17.09 -10.51 -18.18
N CYS A 114 -16.86 -11.81 -18.45
CA CYS A 114 -16.08 -12.29 -19.60
C CYS A 114 -14.61 -11.87 -19.58
N ALA A 115 -13.99 -11.71 -18.40
CA ALA A 115 -12.55 -11.56 -18.35
C ALA A 115 -11.90 -12.87 -18.85
N PRO A 116 -10.67 -12.81 -19.40
CA PRO A 116 -10.04 -14.00 -19.95
C PRO A 116 -9.57 -14.99 -18.87
N TRP A 117 -9.64 -14.62 -17.59
CA TRP A 117 -9.06 -15.35 -16.46
C TRP A 117 -9.96 -15.23 -15.22
N PRO A 118 -10.02 -16.25 -14.36
CA PRO A 118 -10.74 -16.19 -13.09
C PRO A 118 -10.17 -15.11 -12.14
N ASN A 119 -11.04 -14.56 -11.30
CA ASN A 119 -10.68 -13.57 -10.28
C ASN A 119 -9.55 -14.04 -9.34
N GLU A 120 -9.48 -15.33 -9.03
CA GLU A 120 -8.41 -15.90 -8.20
C GLU A 120 -7.03 -15.69 -8.84
N GLU A 121 -6.93 -15.92 -10.16
CA GLU A 121 -5.70 -15.74 -10.92
C GLU A 121 -5.35 -14.25 -11.08
N GLU A 122 -6.36 -13.40 -11.27
CA GLU A 122 -6.14 -11.96 -11.33
C GLU A 122 -5.65 -11.41 -9.99
N ALA A 123 -6.22 -11.88 -8.87
CA ALA A 123 -5.81 -11.49 -7.53
C ALA A 123 -4.38 -11.93 -7.21
N ASP A 124 -4.02 -13.17 -7.53
CA ASP A 124 -2.65 -13.68 -7.38
C ASP A 124 -1.66 -12.89 -8.24
N GLY A 125 -1.99 -12.67 -9.52
CA GLY A 125 -1.17 -11.91 -10.46
C GLY A 125 -0.96 -10.46 -10.02
N ASN A 126 -2.02 -9.78 -9.56
CA ASN A 126 -1.92 -8.42 -9.02
C ASN A 126 -1.02 -8.36 -7.79
N HIS A 127 -1.18 -9.30 -6.85
CA HIS A 127 -0.35 -9.36 -5.65
C HIS A 127 1.12 -9.61 -6.00
N CYS A 128 1.41 -10.57 -6.89
CA CYS A 128 2.77 -10.91 -7.30
C CYS A 128 3.45 -9.76 -8.06
N ARG A 129 2.74 -9.10 -8.98
CA ARG A 129 3.28 -7.94 -9.72
C ARG A 129 3.58 -6.76 -8.81
N GLU A 130 2.63 -6.37 -7.96
CA GLU A 130 2.83 -5.22 -7.07
C GLU A 130 3.92 -5.51 -6.04
N HIS A 131 4.00 -6.73 -5.50
CA HIS A 131 5.09 -7.16 -4.64
C HIS A 131 6.45 -7.06 -5.34
N ALA A 132 6.54 -7.59 -6.57
CA ALA A 132 7.80 -7.64 -7.32
C ALA A 132 8.36 -6.23 -7.58
N VAL A 133 7.51 -5.26 -7.92
CA VAL A 133 7.92 -3.87 -8.15
C VAL A 133 8.46 -3.25 -6.86
N TYR A 134 7.73 -3.37 -5.74
CA TYR A 134 8.22 -2.85 -4.45
C TYR A 134 9.51 -3.52 -3.97
N ALA A 135 9.59 -4.85 -4.10
CA ALA A 135 10.80 -5.60 -3.76
C ALA A 135 12.00 -5.19 -4.63
N HIS A 136 11.79 -4.93 -5.92
CA HIS A 136 12.83 -4.46 -6.83
C HIS A 136 13.34 -3.06 -6.44
N TYR A 137 12.45 -2.11 -6.17
CA TYR A 137 12.84 -0.80 -5.64
C TYR A 137 13.60 -0.93 -4.32
N ARG A 138 13.15 -1.79 -3.41
CA ARG A 138 13.79 -1.99 -2.10
C ARG A 138 15.20 -2.56 -2.21
N ARG A 139 15.40 -3.56 -3.09
CA ARG A 139 16.73 -4.16 -3.36
C ARG A 139 17.72 -3.14 -3.92
N ASN A 140 17.23 -2.14 -4.64
CA ASN A 140 18.03 -1.03 -5.17
C ASN A 140 18.12 0.17 -4.20
N GLY A 141 17.59 0.05 -2.97
CA GLY A 141 17.61 1.12 -1.98
C GLY A 141 16.82 2.35 -2.39
N LYS A 142 15.69 2.17 -3.10
CA LYS A 142 14.87 3.24 -3.69
C LYS A 142 13.44 3.31 -3.13
N THR A 143 13.21 2.78 -1.93
CA THR A 143 11.93 2.90 -1.19
C THR A 143 12.13 3.79 0.03
N GLY A 144 11.06 4.47 0.46
CA GLY A 144 11.10 5.41 1.59
C GLY A 144 11.79 6.72 1.22
N HIS A 145 11.77 7.68 2.16
CA HIS A 145 12.41 8.98 1.95
C HIS A 145 13.92 8.83 1.59
N PRO A 146 14.44 9.57 0.59
CA PRO A 146 13.83 10.68 -0.16
C PRO A 146 13.14 10.26 -1.47
N HIS A 147 12.84 8.98 -1.67
CA HIS A 147 12.29 8.46 -2.93
C HIS A 147 10.77 8.60 -3.00
N ILE A 148 10.24 8.67 -4.23
CA ILE A 148 8.79 8.76 -4.48
C ILE A 148 8.04 7.45 -4.19
N ILE A 149 8.76 6.35 -4.03
CA ILE A 149 8.19 5.04 -3.73
C ILE A 149 8.13 4.89 -2.21
N PRO A 150 6.95 4.62 -1.61
CA PRO A 150 6.83 4.51 -0.16
C PRO A 150 7.71 3.40 0.41
N GLN A 151 8.11 3.52 1.68
CA GLN A 151 8.86 2.46 2.35
C GLN A 151 8.11 1.12 2.27
N PHE A 152 8.80 0.05 1.87
CA PHE A 152 8.22 -1.27 1.68
C PHE A 152 8.54 -2.20 2.85
N TYR A 153 7.52 -2.73 3.49
CA TYR A 153 7.62 -3.59 4.68
C TYR A 153 7.33 -5.08 4.38
N GLY A 154 7.46 -5.47 3.11
CA GLY A 154 7.30 -6.85 2.67
C GLY A 154 5.85 -7.25 2.37
N SER A 155 5.73 -8.49 1.87
CA SER A 155 4.45 -9.17 1.66
C SER A 155 4.15 -10.13 2.81
N TRP A 156 2.85 -10.29 3.06
CA TRP A 156 2.29 -11.02 4.19
C TRP A 156 1.00 -11.73 3.79
N VAL A 157 0.63 -12.74 4.57
CA VAL A 157 -0.67 -13.41 4.50
C VAL A 157 -1.40 -13.22 5.81
N SER A 158 -2.71 -13.02 5.74
CA SER A 158 -3.60 -13.03 6.89
C SER A 158 -4.55 -14.23 6.81
N LYS A 159 -4.78 -14.87 7.95
CA LYS A 159 -5.74 -15.96 8.11
C LYS A 159 -7.05 -15.39 8.65
N ILE A 160 -8.13 -15.52 7.88
CA ILE A 160 -9.46 -14.99 8.20
C ILE A 160 -10.39 -16.18 8.49
N TYR A 161 -11.08 -16.13 9.62
CA TYR A 161 -12.07 -17.13 9.99
C TYR A 161 -13.39 -16.90 9.24
N CYS A 162 -13.96 -17.97 8.70
CA CYS A 162 -15.12 -17.94 7.81
C CYS A 162 -16.35 -18.66 8.37
N GLY A 163 -16.29 -19.17 9.60
CA GLY A 163 -17.33 -20.01 10.17
C GLY A 163 -16.87 -21.46 10.31
N HIS A 164 -17.83 -22.37 10.29
CA HIS A 164 -17.58 -23.81 10.32
C HIS A 164 -18.14 -24.48 9.07
N ASP A 165 -17.54 -25.60 8.67
CA ASP A 165 -18.06 -26.47 7.61
C ASP A 165 -19.22 -27.35 8.12
N GLU A 166 -19.74 -28.21 7.24
CA GLU A 166 -20.83 -29.16 7.55
C GLU A 166 -20.47 -30.15 8.67
N ASN A 167 -19.18 -30.39 8.90
CA ASN A 167 -18.65 -31.26 9.96
C ASN A 167 -18.27 -30.49 11.23
N ASN A 168 -18.71 -29.23 11.34
CA ASN A 168 -18.40 -28.31 12.43
C ASN A 168 -16.88 -28.06 12.62
N GLN A 169 -16.08 -28.18 11.56
CA GLN A 169 -14.67 -27.82 11.55
C GLN A 169 -14.49 -26.35 11.15
N PRO A 170 -13.60 -25.60 11.81
CA PRO A 170 -13.42 -24.19 11.52
C PRO A 170 -12.84 -23.97 10.11
N MET A 171 -13.56 -23.20 9.31
CA MET A 171 -13.13 -22.81 7.97
C MET A 171 -12.34 -21.51 8.01
N PHE A 172 -11.30 -21.45 7.20
CA PHE A 172 -10.46 -20.27 7.07
C PHE A 172 -10.17 -19.98 5.61
N ARG A 173 -10.10 -18.69 5.30
CA ARG A 173 -9.53 -18.17 4.06
C ARG A 173 -8.23 -17.44 4.33
N TYR A 174 -7.35 -17.47 3.35
CA TYR A 174 -6.05 -16.80 3.40
C TYR A 174 -6.05 -15.64 2.43
N VAL A 175 -5.60 -14.48 2.89
CA VAL A 175 -5.61 -13.25 2.07
C VAL A 175 -4.21 -12.64 2.02
N GLY A 176 -3.74 -12.37 0.81
CA GLY A 176 -2.44 -11.79 0.53
C GLY A 176 -2.48 -10.28 0.72
N LEU A 177 -1.43 -9.73 1.29
CA LEU A 177 -1.30 -8.28 1.43
C LEU A 177 0.14 -7.80 1.35
N ILE A 178 0.28 -6.54 1.00
CA ILE A 178 1.53 -5.79 1.00
C ILE A 178 1.44 -4.71 2.07
N LEU A 179 2.49 -4.58 2.88
CA LEU A 179 2.64 -3.47 3.82
C LEU A 179 3.57 -2.41 3.26
N ILE A 180 3.10 -1.17 3.25
CA ILE A 180 3.87 0.03 2.87
C ILE A 180 3.71 1.12 3.91
N GLU A 181 4.55 2.15 3.80
CA GLU A 181 4.47 3.37 4.59
C GLU A 181 3.08 4.00 4.54
N TYR A 182 2.60 4.45 5.71
CA TYR A 182 1.47 5.35 5.76
C TYR A 182 1.93 6.78 5.47
N ILE A 183 1.47 7.34 4.36
CA ILE A 183 1.76 8.71 3.99
C ILE A 183 0.76 9.64 4.68
N ASN A 184 1.21 10.32 5.74
CA ASN A 184 0.42 11.36 6.40
C ASN A 184 0.47 12.65 5.57
N GLY A 185 -0.46 12.81 4.65
CA GLY A 185 -0.45 13.90 3.69
C GLY A 185 -1.69 13.94 2.82
N TYR A 186 -1.60 14.68 1.72
CA TYR A 186 -2.69 14.85 0.77
C TYR A 186 -2.28 14.31 -0.60
N SER A 187 -3.20 13.65 -1.30
CA SER A 187 -2.98 13.37 -2.72
C SER A 187 -3.02 14.67 -3.53
N VAL A 188 -2.37 14.73 -4.68
CA VAL A 188 -2.46 15.89 -5.57
C VAL A 188 -3.91 16.11 -6.03
N GLU A 189 -4.68 15.04 -6.22
CA GLU A 189 -6.11 15.15 -6.50
C GLU A 189 -6.87 15.83 -5.34
N ASN A 190 -6.55 15.54 -4.07
CA ASN A 190 -7.16 16.23 -2.92
C ASN A 190 -6.74 17.70 -2.78
N MET A 191 -5.55 18.05 -3.26
CA MET A 191 -5.04 19.42 -3.22
C MET A 191 -5.59 20.30 -4.35
N CYS A 192 -6.38 19.70 -5.23
CA CYS A 192 -6.93 20.31 -6.41
C CYS A 192 -8.44 20.07 -6.51
N PHE A 193 -9.07 20.73 -7.46
CA PHE A 193 -10.45 20.51 -7.85
C PHE A 193 -10.56 20.47 -9.37
N ARG A 194 -11.65 19.89 -9.87
CA ARG A 194 -12.01 19.91 -11.28
C ARG A 194 -13.35 20.61 -11.39
N GLU A 195 -13.41 21.72 -12.11
CA GLU A 195 -14.68 22.40 -12.34
C GLU A 195 -15.57 21.50 -13.20
N ARG A 196 -16.77 21.19 -12.69
CA ARG A 196 -17.77 20.43 -13.42
C ARG A 196 -18.56 21.42 -14.27
N PHE A 197 -18.30 21.48 -15.57
CA PHE A 197 -19.03 22.37 -16.47
C PHE A 197 -20.52 22.00 -16.51
N PRO A 198 -21.43 22.86 -15.99
CA PRO A 198 -22.86 22.59 -16.04
C PRO A 198 -23.32 22.63 -17.50
N GLY A 199 -23.87 21.51 -17.99
CA GLY A 199 -24.50 21.43 -19.32
C GLY A 199 -23.88 20.41 -20.29
N ARG A 200 -22.71 19.83 -20.00
CA ARG A 200 -22.20 18.68 -20.77
C ARG A 200 -22.49 17.38 -20.02
N LYS A 201 -23.31 16.51 -20.62
CA LYS A 201 -23.45 15.08 -20.23
C LYS A 201 -22.20 14.28 -20.64
N SER A 202 -20.99 14.78 -20.40
CA SER A 202 -19.77 14.05 -20.71
C SER A 202 -19.00 13.76 -19.42
N ASP A 203 -18.40 12.58 -19.34
CA ASP A 203 -17.46 12.14 -18.31
C ASP A 203 -16.15 12.95 -18.30
N TYR A 204 -16.06 14.02 -19.10
CA TYR A 204 -14.93 14.93 -19.14
C TYR A 204 -14.96 15.88 -17.94
N PHE A 205 -14.07 15.62 -16.98
CA PHE A 205 -13.72 16.57 -15.95
C PHE A 205 -12.75 17.62 -16.52
N GLY A 206 -12.93 18.89 -16.17
CA GLY A 206 -12.02 19.96 -16.56
C GLY A 206 -10.56 19.75 -16.12
N PRO A 207 -9.64 20.65 -16.49
CA PRO A 207 -8.27 20.60 -16.01
C PRO A 207 -8.22 20.60 -14.48
N LEU A 208 -7.20 19.96 -13.93
CA LEU A 208 -6.99 19.92 -12.48
C LEU A 208 -6.46 21.29 -12.00
N GLU A 209 -7.24 21.97 -11.18
CA GLU A 209 -6.91 23.31 -10.68
C GLU A 209 -6.56 23.28 -9.19
N PRO A 210 -5.50 23.97 -8.74
CA PRO A 210 -5.15 24.01 -7.32
C PRO A 210 -6.23 24.72 -6.50
N ILE A 211 -6.61 24.14 -5.37
CA ILE A 211 -7.48 24.82 -4.42
C ILE A 211 -6.75 26.06 -3.88
N ARG A 212 -7.44 27.20 -3.88
CA ARG A 212 -6.91 28.43 -3.27
C ARG A 212 -6.96 28.27 -1.75
N GLY A 213 -5.80 28.25 -1.10
CA GLY A 213 -5.74 28.16 0.36
C GLY A 213 -4.43 27.58 0.87
N GLU A 214 -4.45 27.25 2.16
CA GLU A 214 -3.38 26.57 2.87
C GLU A 214 -3.82 25.15 3.21
N PHE A 215 -2.90 24.20 3.01
CA PHE A 215 -3.05 22.82 3.46
C PHE A 215 -2.33 22.64 4.79
N HIS A 216 -3.01 22.02 5.75
CA HIS A 216 -2.53 21.86 7.11
C HIS A 216 -1.96 20.46 7.32
N PHE A 217 -0.63 20.36 7.40
CA PHE A 217 0.05 19.09 7.67
C PHE A 217 0.29 18.94 9.16
N TRP A 218 -0.46 18.04 9.80
CA TRP A 218 -0.46 17.83 11.25
C TRP A 218 0.67 16.93 11.71
N ASN A 219 1.58 17.45 12.53
CA ASN A 219 2.65 16.70 13.17
C ASN A 219 2.12 15.76 14.26
N GLN A 220 2.38 14.46 14.11
CA GLN A 220 1.90 13.45 15.06
C GLN A 220 2.74 13.36 16.35
N ARG A 221 3.93 13.99 16.43
CA ARG A 221 4.83 13.88 17.60
C ARG A 221 4.57 14.88 18.73
N ARG A 222 4.05 16.07 18.44
CA ARG A 222 4.13 17.18 19.39
C ARG A 222 2.90 17.23 20.30
N GLN A 223 3.04 16.86 21.57
CA GLN A 223 2.05 17.13 22.63
C GLN A 223 2.10 18.61 23.12
N GLY A 224 2.36 19.56 22.22
CA GLY A 224 2.39 21.00 22.50
C GLY A 224 1.12 21.72 22.07
N ASN A 225 1.10 23.05 22.20
CA ASN A 225 0.02 23.93 21.74
C ASN A 225 -0.39 23.60 20.29
N ARG A 226 -1.70 23.51 20.01
CA ARG A 226 -2.25 23.02 18.74
C ARG A 226 -1.73 23.75 17.49
N ASP A 227 -1.36 25.02 17.62
CA ASP A 227 -0.89 25.84 16.49
C ASP A 227 0.59 25.58 16.10
N ASP A 228 1.43 25.08 17.02
CA ASP A 228 2.86 24.78 16.75
C ASP A 228 3.09 23.40 16.11
N ASN A 229 1.99 22.67 15.87
CA ASN A 229 1.99 21.29 15.36
C ASN A 229 1.54 21.18 13.91
N VAL A 230 1.36 22.31 13.23
CA VAL A 230 0.85 22.34 11.86
C VAL A 230 1.83 23.04 10.94
N THR A 231 2.31 22.31 9.93
CA THR A 231 3.00 22.94 8.80
C THR A 231 1.95 23.37 7.78
N LYS A 232 1.83 24.68 7.56
CA LYS A 232 0.91 25.25 6.58
C LYS A 232 1.62 25.42 5.25
N VAL A 233 1.10 24.79 4.20
CA VAL A 233 1.70 24.84 2.86
C VAL A 233 0.66 25.34 1.86
N ARG A 234 1.05 26.33 1.05
CA ARG A 234 0.25 26.77 -0.10
C ARG A 234 0.67 25.99 -1.33
N PHE A 235 -0.30 25.46 -2.07
CA PHE A 235 -0.04 24.77 -3.34
C PHE A 235 0.09 25.75 -4.52
N ASP A 236 0.96 26.74 -4.33
CA ASP A 236 1.22 27.80 -5.29
C ASP A 236 2.07 27.31 -6.48
N LYS A 237 2.47 28.23 -7.37
CA LYS A 237 3.29 27.86 -8.54
C LYS A 237 4.63 27.21 -8.13
N LYS A 238 5.29 27.71 -7.09
CA LYS A 238 6.62 27.22 -6.66
C LYS A 238 6.50 25.81 -6.07
N THR A 239 5.54 25.60 -5.16
CA THR A 239 5.29 24.28 -4.56
C THR A 239 4.89 23.25 -5.61
N ARG A 240 4.02 23.63 -6.57
CA ARG A 240 3.64 22.75 -7.68
C ARG A 240 4.81 22.36 -8.57
N GLN A 241 5.66 23.33 -8.93
CA GLN A 241 6.87 23.06 -9.71
C GLN A 241 7.82 22.11 -8.97
N TYR A 242 7.94 22.25 -7.65
CA TYR A 242 8.73 21.34 -6.83
C TYR A 242 8.14 19.91 -6.83
N VAL A 243 6.84 19.76 -6.57
CA VAL A 243 6.18 18.44 -6.60
C VAL A 243 6.31 17.76 -7.95
N VAL A 244 6.12 18.49 -9.06
CA VAL A 244 6.30 17.96 -10.41
C VAL A 244 7.75 17.57 -10.67
N LYS A 245 8.72 18.38 -10.22
CA LYS A 245 10.14 18.06 -10.34
C LYS A 245 10.48 16.75 -9.62
N GLU A 246 10.06 16.59 -8.37
CA GLU A 246 10.33 15.39 -7.57
C GLU A 246 9.63 14.16 -8.19
N MET A 247 8.40 14.30 -8.67
CA MET A 247 7.68 13.25 -9.40
C MET A 247 8.44 12.81 -10.65
N ILE A 248 8.84 13.75 -11.52
CA ILE A 248 9.59 13.44 -12.76
C ILE A 248 10.92 12.77 -12.40
N HIS A 249 11.64 13.30 -11.41
CA HIS A 249 12.90 12.71 -10.96
C HIS A 249 12.71 11.25 -10.54
N GLY A 250 11.71 10.96 -9.71
CA GLY A 250 11.42 9.61 -9.25
C GLY A 250 11.01 8.65 -10.37
N VAL A 251 10.19 9.11 -11.33
CA VAL A 251 9.83 8.31 -12.51
C VAL A 251 11.07 7.97 -13.35
N VAL A 252 11.97 8.93 -13.56
CA VAL A 252 13.24 8.70 -14.30
C VAL A 252 14.15 7.74 -13.54
N VAL A 253 14.21 7.82 -12.21
CA VAL A 253 14.91 6.81 -11.40
C VAL A 253 14.33 5.42 -11.62
N GLY A 254 12.99 5.30 -11.67
CA GLY A 254 12.30 4.06 -12.02
C GLY A 254 12.68 3.53 -13.41
N MET A 255 12.72 4.41 -14.42
CA MET A 255 13.15 4.06 -15.78
C MET A 255 14.60 3.53 -15.81
N HIS A 256 15.52 4.14 -15.06
CA HIS A 256 16.89 3.64 -14.92
C HIS A 256 16.98 2.26 -14.25
N LEU A 257 15.98 1.89 -13.44
CA LEU A 257 15.84 0.56 -12.86
C LEU A 257 15.09 -0.44 -13.77
N GLY A 258 14.67 -0.01 -14.96
CA GLY A 258 13.88 -0.81 -15.90
C GLY A 258 12.40 -0.95 -15.50
N VAL A 259 11.86 -0.01 -14.73
CA VAL A 259 10.44 0.00 -14.30
C VAL A 259 9.67 1.09 -15.04
N GLU A 260 8.52 0.70 -15.60
CA GLU A 260 7.58 1.62 -16.23
C GLU A 260 6.44 1.98 -15.26
N HIS A 261 6.13 3.27 -15.14
CA HIS A 261 5.01 3.78 -14.34
C HIS A 261 3.77 3.98 -15.23
N GLN A 262 2.88 2.99 -15.27
CA GLN A 262 1.70 3.02 -16.15
C GLN A 262 0.53 3.85 -15.58
N GLU A 263 0.49 4.08 -14.26
CA GLU A 263 -0.61 4.81 -13.58
C GLU A 263 -0.10 6.00 -12.77
N CYS A 264 0.50 6.99 -13.45
CA CYS A 264 0.97 8.23 -12.83
C CYS A 264 -0.15 9.26 -12.66
N GLU A 265 -1.22 8.87 -11.98
CA GLU A 265 -2.41 9.70 -11.79
C GLU A 265 -2.33 10.59 -10.53
N PRO A 266 -2.96 11.78 -10.50
CA PRO A 266 -2.88 12.69 -9.36
C PRO A 266 -3.37 12.11 -8.02
N TRP A 267 -4.27 11.12 -8.05
CA TRP A 267 -4.74 10.43 -6.84
C TRP A 267 -3.75 9.36 -6.32
N ASN A 268 -2.75 8.97 -7.11
CA ASN A 268 -1.68 8.06 -6.72
C ASN A 268 -0.42 8.81 -6.23
N LEU A 269 -0.36 10.13 -6.40
CA LEU A 269 0.75 10.96 -5.95
C LEU A 269 0.40 11.70 -4.66
N PHE A 270 1.14 11.43 -3.59
CA PHE A 270 0.93 12.04 -2.28
C PHE A 270 2.05 13.01 -1.93
N VAL A 271 1.66 14.15 -1.34
CA VAL A 271 2.56 15.13 -0.76
C VAL A 271 2.50 15.00 0.75
N THR A 272 3.65 14.94 1.40
CA THR A 272 3.75 14.91 2.86
C THR A 272 4.90 15.80 3.34
N MET A 273 4.74 16.35 4.54
CA MET A 273 5.80 17.08 5.27
C MET A 273 6.43 16.19 6.35
N GLN A 274 6.27 14.87 6.25
CA GLN A 274 6.73 13.90 7.25
C GLN A 274 7.55 12.79 6.61
N ASN A 275 8.63 12.42 7.31
CA ASN A 275 9.35 11.16 7.10
C ASN A 275 9.21 10.35 8.39
N GLY A 276 8.28 9.39 8.39
CA GLY A 276 7.82 8.73 9.61
C GLY A 276 7.32 9.75 10.63
N LEU A 277 8.12 10.00 11.66
CA LEU A 277 7.79 10.93 12.74
C LEU A 277 8.56 12.24 12.70
N ASN A 278 9.50 12.39 11.76
CA ASN A 278 10.27 13.61 11.58
C ASN A 278 9.51 14.55 10.65
N THR A 279 9.46 15.83 10.98
CA THR A 279 8.99 16.86 10.06
C THR A 279 10.10 17.18 9.08
N LEU A 280 9.76 17.22 7.79
CA LEU A 280 10.65 17.67 6.72
C LEU A 280 10.53 19.20 6.63
N GLU A 281 11.67 19.88 6.52
CA GLU A 281 11.77 21.34 6.37
C GLU A 281 11.61 21.78 4.90
#